data_AF-A0A936UI35-F1
#
_entry.id   AF-A0A936UI35-F1
#
_cell.length_a   1.000
_cell.length_b   1.000
_cell.length_c   1.000
_cell.angle_alpha   90.00
_cell.angle_beta   90.00
_cell.angle_gamma   90.00
#
_symmetry.space_group_name_H-M   'P 1'
#
loop_
_entity.id
_entity.type
_entity.pdbx_description
1 polymer ?
#
loop_
_entity_poly.entity_id
_entity_poly.type
_entity_poly.pdbx_seq_one_letter_code
_entity_poly.pdbx_strand_id
1 'polypeptide(L)'
;MPEIDTESFSELKTDKINGNNHTVEKINPLNREDFLPFAYSRNSHIIFFQNKHCDELLYGRRIESWDYDLNTYQNLYAYSFIKDNISEGARILEIGKKDDYIINHFKHQRECYRIENAESLAKNDKDLINISLIKDNHGNETKGVPEDHFDFIFSKSGFDNINTDEQGHNNILNNLNKMLKPSGYALINFSGKLIEPYVITNPFQLFTSKEIKPLTGKYTPLTKSINHSVILNDPDLFHFFNTANPNDKTSMISYNYLWRKNTPELFTITATKPNQYLKKSPAYIFHHLIKCGGTSLAQAIQSWFKIEVDRVELSGDINRFIKYKLNLLNLSSDTCIVSHFQYDGVFLHQRYPELVANKDEFKIFTFIREPLNFRASHYYYTKNDEWNTGYSLKQVISNDANLISKLIPCNENNFREILDRYFFIGIVEKMQESFDKLAELVHKKRIALPFSNRSEKDDQLSKLSPEFIAEFKKKNYLDYMIYDYCLEKFNKL
;
A
#
# COMPACT_ATOMS: atom_id res chain seq x y z
N MET A 1 -23.19 17.68 63.26
CA MET A 1 -22.78 18.00 61.87
C MET A 1 -21.53 18.85 62.01
N PRO A 2 -20.33 18.38 61.63
CA PRO A 2 -19.16 19.22 61.67
C PRO A 2 -19.16 20.13 60.44
N GLU A 3 -18.86 21.41 60.67
CA GLU A 3 -18.68 22.43 59.64
C GLU A 3 -17.55 22.02 58.70
N ILE A 4 -17.85 22.06 57.40
CA ILE A 4 -16.87 21.85 56.34
C ILE A 4 -16.16 23.18 56.14
N ASP A 5 -14.87 23.17 56.47
CA ASP A 5 -13.92 24.25 56.26
C ASP A 5 -13.80 24.57 54.76
N THR A 6 -14.27 25.75 54.35
CA THR A 6 -14.35 26.18 52.95
C THR A 6 -13.09 26.92 52.47
N GLU A 7 -12.07 27.08 53.32
CA GLU A 7 -10.85 27.80 52.94
C GLU A 7 -9.76 26.92 52.29
N SER A 8 -9.87 25.58 52.35
CA SER A 8 -8.84 24.67 51.81
C SER A 8 -8.94 24.34 50.31
N PHE A 9 -9.95 24.84 49.59
CA PHE A 9 -10.15 24.55 48.16
C PHE A 9 -9.64 25.64 47.19
N SER A 10 -9.07 26.74 47.70
CA SER A 10 -8.60 27.86 46.88
C SER A 10 -7.12 27.79 46.49
N GLU A 11 -6.32 26.89 47.09
CA GLU A 11 -4.86 26.82 46.85
C GLU A 11 -4.41 25.76 45.82
N LEU A 12 -5.32 25.05 45.16
CA LEU A 12 -5.00 24.07 44.10
C LEU A 12 -5.15 24.60 42.66
N LYS A 13 -5.25 25.93 42.48
CA LYS A 13 -5.27 26.56 41.15
C LYS A 13 -4.27 27.70 41.09
N THR A 14 -3.01 27.35 40.89
CA THR A 14 -2.02 28.06 40.07
C THR A 14 -0.65 27.43 40.32
N ASP A 15 -0.50 26.15 39.95
CA ASP A 15 0.83 25.75 39.48
C ASP A 15 1.08 26.55 38.21
N LYS A 16 1.73 27.70 38.40
CA LYS A 16 2.42 28.44 37.37
C LYS A 16 3.11 27.39 36.52
N ILE A 17 2.79 27.36 35.24
CA ILE A 17 3.64 26.80 34.20
C ILE A 17 4.98 27.49 34.41
N ASN A 18 5.86 26.87 35.20
CA ASN A 18 7.16 27.40 35.51
C ASN A 18 7.87 27.53 34.18
N GLY A 19 8.33 28.74 33.88
CA GLY A 19 9.09 29.08 32.69
C GLY A 19 10.45 28.38 32.67
N ASN A 20 10.44 27.05 32.61
CA ASN A 20 11.53 26.32 32.02
C ASN A 20 11.58 26.80 30.58
N ASN A 21 12.62 27.58 30.28
CA ASN A 21 13.08 27.91 28.94
C ASN A 21 13.51 26.61 28.22
N HIS A 22 12.62 25.64 28.08
CA HIS A 22 12.71 24.67 27.01
C HIS A 22 12.61 25.51 25.75
N THR A 23 13.74 25.58 25.03
CA THR A 23 13.78 26.10 23.67
C THR A 23 12.65 25.42 22.92
N VAL A 24 11.54 26.14 22.72
CA VAL A 24 10.42 25.69 21.90
C VAL A 24 11.05 25.45 20.54
N GLU A 25 11.30 24.18 20.20
CA GLU A 25 11.72 23.83 18.86
C GLU A 25 10.71 24.48 17.92
N LYS A 26 11.20 25.27 16.96
CA LYS A 26 10.32 25.89 15.97
C LYS A 26 9.56 24.77 15.29
N ILE A 27 8.29 24.61 15.66
CA ILE A 27 7.42 23.63 15.04
C ILE A 27 7.28 24.07 13.59
N ASN A 28 7.75 23.22 12.68
CA ASN A 28 7.54 23.43 11.26
C ASN A 28 6.03 23.55 10.98
N PRO A 29 5.62 24.31 9.94
CA PRO A 29 4.24 24.30 9.50
C PRO A 29 3.76 22.85 9.33
N LEU A 30 2.49 22.59 9.67
CA LEU A 30 1.83 21.28 9.57
C LEU A 30 1.95 20.75 8.13
N ASN A 31 3.06 20.08 7.86
CA ASN A 31 3.46 19.62 6.55
C ASN A 31 3.00 18.17 6.43
N ARG A 32 2.19 17.88 5.43
CA ARG A 32 1.75 16.51 5.13
C ARG A 32 2.90 15.52 4.93
N GLU A 33 4.09 15.97 4.53
CA GLU A 33 5.27 15.10 4.36
C GLU A 33 6.04 14.84 5.67
N ASP A 34 5.78 15.64 6.72
CA ASP A 34 6.38 15.49 8.06
C ASP A 34 5.29 15.55 9.13
N PHE A 35 4.44 14.53 9.13
CA PHE A 35 3.25 14.46 9.98
C PHE A 35 3.53 13.93 11.39
N LEU A 36 4.67 13.26 11.59
CA LEU A 36 4.97 12.55 12.84
C LEU A 36 4.90 13.44 14.11
N PRO A 37 5.37 14.70 14.09
CA PRO A 37 5.24 15.59 15.25
C PRO A 37 3.79 15.79 15.71
N PHE A 38 2.83 15.61 14.80
CA PHE A 38 1.41 15.81 15.04
C PHE A 38 0.62 14.52 15.25
N ALA A 39 1.26 13.37 15.42
CA ALA A 39 0.57 12.08 15.56
C ALA A 39 -0.26 11.93 16.85
N TYR A 40 -0.03 12.79 17.86
CA TYR A 40 -0.87 12.90 19.05
C TYR A 40 -0.91 14.34 19.59
N SER A 41 -1.73 14.64 20.60
CA SER A 41 -1.85 15.97 21.19
C SER A 41 -0.63 16.38 22.03
N ARG A 42 -0.12 17.59 21.78
CA ARG A 42 1.05 18.18 22.45
C ARG A 42 0.83 19.65 22.83
N ASN A 43 1.53 20.14 23.85
CA ASN A 43 1.40 21.54 24.32
C ASN A 43 1.88 22.51 23.24
N SER A 44 2.97 22.16 22.58
CA SER A 44 3.53 22.92 21.47
C SER A 44 2.51 23.15 20.32
N HIS A 45 1.56 22.23 20.11
CA HIS A 45 0.49 22.41 19.11
C HIS A 45 -0.46 23.56 19.45
N ILE A 46 -0.74 23.79 20.73
CA ILE A 46 -1.60 24.91 21.18
C ILE A 46 -0.94 26.23 20.80
N ILE A 47 0.35 26.36 21.12
CA ILE A 47 1.16 27.53 20.77
C ILE A 47 1.17 27.72 19.25
N PHE A 48 1.30 26.64 18.49
CA PHE A 48 1.23 26.68 17.03
C PHE A 48 -0.12 27.21 16.52
N PHE A 49 -1.25 26.72 17.04
CA PHE A 49 -2.57 27.18 16.62
C PHE A 49 -2.77 28.67 16.93
N GLN A 50 -2.39 29.11 18.14
CA GLN A 50 -2.50 30.51 18.57
C GLN A 50 -1.59 31.43 17.73
N ASN A 51 -0.34 31.05 17.48
CA ASN A 51 0.59 31.83 16.66
C ASN A 51 0.12 31.96 15.20
N LYS A 52 -0.68 31.01 14.71
CA LYS A 52 -1.32 31.07 13.39
C LYS A 52 -2.71 31.70 13.40
N HIS A 53 -3.17 32.19 14.55
CA HIS A 53 -4.51 32.74 14.76
C HIS A 53 -5.62 31.76 14.34
N CYS A 54 -5.38 30.45 14.45
CA CYS A 54 -6.32 29.44 13.97
C CYS A 54 -7.63 29.44 14.77
N ASP A 55 -7.55 29.69 16.06
CA ASP A 55 -8.66 29.84 17.00
C ASP A 55 -9.50 31.07 16.71
N GLU A 56 -8.88 32.24 16.56
CA GLU A 56 -9.56 33.48 16.19
C GLU A 56 -10.29 33.34 14.85
N LEU A 57 -9.67 32.69 13.86
CA LEU A 57 -10.27 32.49 12.54
C LEU A 57 -11.42 31.46 12.54
N LEU A 58 -11.32 30.40 13.35
CA LEU A 58 -12.33 29.34 13.37
C LEU A 58 -13.50 29.67 14.31
N TYR A 59 -13.21 30.25 15.48
CA TYR A 59 -14.18 30.51 16.55
C TYR A 59 -14.54 31.99 16.73
N GLY A 60 -13.87 32.91 16.03
CA GLY A 60 -14.09 34.35 16.17
C GLY A 60 -13.51 34.94 17.46
N ARG A 61 -12.77 34.15 18.24
CA ARG A 61 -12.12 34.57 19.48
C ARG A 61 -10.86 33.74 19.72
N ARG A 62 -9.91 34.34 20.43
CA ARG A 62 -8.76 33.61 20.97
C ARG A 62 -9.22 32.62 22.05
N ILE A 63 -8.65 31.43 22.05
CA ILE A 63 -8.90 30.42 23.07
C ILE A 63 -7.70 30.39 24.01
N GLU A 64 -7.97 30.60 25.30
CA GLU A 64 -6.94 30.52 26.34
C GLU A 64 -6.50 29.07 26.53
N SER A 65 -5.23 28.86 26.89
CA SER A 65 -4.65 27.50 26.93
C SER A 65 -5.39 26.55 27.87
N TRP A 66 -6.01 27.05 28.94
CA TRP A 66 -6.80 26.26 29.90
C TRP A 66 -8.23 25.97 29.43
N ASP A 67 -8.71 26.63 28.38
CA ASP A 67 -10.04 26.41 27.79
C ASP A 67 -10.02 25.36 26.66
N TYR A 68 -8.84 24.79 26.34
CA TYR A 68 -8.71 23.73 25.35
C TYR A 68 -9.30 22.42 25.89
N ASP A 69 -10.44 22.03 25.32
CA ASP A 69 -10.93 20.66 25.41
C ASP A 69 -10.51 19.83 24.19
N LEU A 70 -10.75 18.51 24.26
CA LEU A 70 -10.37 17.58 23.19
C LEU A 70 -11.02 17.95 21.86
N ASN A 71 -12.28 18.38 21.88
CA ASN A 71 -13.02 18.74 20.67
C ASN A 71 -12.47 20.01 20.02
N THR A 72 -12.12 21.01 20.83
CA THR A 72 -11.48 22.26 20.42
C THR A 72 -10.13 21.99 19.79
N TYR A 73 -9.32 21.14 20.43
CA TYR A 73 -8.04 20.72 19.86
C TYR A 73 -8.22 20.02 18.50
N GLN A 74 -9.10 19.03 18.41
CA GLN A 74 -9.32 18.28 17.17
C GLN A 74 -9.87 19.18 16.06
N ASN A 75 -10.71 20.15 16.40
CA ASN A 75 -11.21 21.16 15.47
C ASN A 75 -10.09 22.04 14.92
N LEU A 76 -9.29 22.65 15.79
CA LEU A 76 -8.18 23.52 15.39
C LEU A 76 -7.13 22.77 14.58
N TYR A 77 -6.89 21.52 14.97
CA TYR A 77 -5.99 20.65 14.28
C TYR A 77 -6.47 20.34 12.84
N ALA A 78 -7.68 19.81 12.67
CA ALA A 78 -8.24 19.54 11.35
C ALA A 78 -8.37 20.82 10.50
N TYR A 79 -8.81 21.93 11.10
CA TYR A 79 -8.87 23.24 10.45
C TYR A 79 -7.51 23.70 9.94
N SER A 80 -6.48 23.65 10.78
CA SER A 80 -5.12 24.06 10.40
C SER A 80 -4.58 23.19 9.25
N PHE A 81 -4.87 21.89 9.26
CA PHE A 81 -4.48 20.98 8.18
C PHE A 81 -5.14 21.37 6.86
N ILE A 82 -6.48 21.56 6.87
CA ILE A 82 -7.24 21.94 5.68
C ILE A 82 -6.75 23.28 5.13
N LYS A 83 -6.57 24.28 6.00
CA LYS A 83 -6.11 25.62 5.64
C LYS A 83 -4.75 25.58 4.93
N ASP A 84 -3.80 24.80 5.46
CA ASP A 84 -2.42 24.81 4.99
C ASP A 84 -2.16 23.82 3.82
N ASN A 85 -2.95 22.74 3.69
CA ASN A 85 -2.61 21.62 2.79
C ASN A 85 -3.66 21.32 1.71
N ILE A 86 -4.90 21.80 1.85
CA ILE A 86 -6.00 21.47 0.95
C ILE A 86 -6.37 22.70 0.13
N SER A 87 -6.32 22.58 -1.20
CA SER A 87 -6.58 23.69 -2.12
C SER A 87 -8.02 24.22 -2.02
N GLU A 88 -8.22 25.48 -2.40
CA GLU A 88 -9.55 25.99 -2.70
C GLU A 88 -10.20 25.19 -3.83
N GLY A 89 -11.54 25.11 -3.83
CA GLY A 89 -12.31 24.29 -4.77
C GLY A 89 -12.25 22.78 -4.51
N ALA A 90 -11.45 22.31 -3.54
CA ALA A 90 -11.39 20.91 -3.17
C ALA A 90 -12.73 20.39 -2.62
N ARG A 91 -13.01 19.11 -2.84
CA ARG A 91 -14.14 18.40 -2.25
C ARG A 91 -13.72 17.77 -0.94
N ILE A 92 -14.32 18.23 0.15
CA ILE A 92 -13.99 17.77 1.50
C ILE A 92 -15.18 17.04 2.15
N LEU A 93 -14.92 15.94 2.83
CA LEU A 93 -15.94 15.16 3.55
C LEU A 93 -15.60 15.12 5.03
N GLU A 94 -16.53 15.57 5.87
CA GLU A 94 -16.50 15.36 7.32
C GLU A 94 -17.27 14.08 7.69
N ILE A 95 -16.70 13.24 8.56
CA ILE A 95 -17.36 12.07 9.12
C ILE A 95 -17.47 12.22 10.63
N GLY A 96 -18.69 12.12 11.15
CA GLY A 96 -18.99 12.17 12.58
C GLY A 96 -20.11 13.14 12.95
N LYS A 97 -20.30 13.33 14.25
CA LYS A 97 -21.38 14.16 14.79
C LYS A 97 -21.27 15.60 14.29
N LYS A 98 -22.44 16.23 14.15
CA LYS A 98 -22.59 17.61 13.69
C LYS A 98 -21.83 18.58 14.61
N ASP A 99 -20.75 19.12 14.08
CA ASP A 99 -20.07 20.28 14.62
C ASP A 99 -19.69 21.18 13.44
N ASP A 100 -20.37 22.32 13.35
CA ASP A 100 -20.42 23.08 12.11
C ASP A 100 -19.25 24.04 11.92
N TYR A 101 -18.31 24.20 12.87
CA TYR A 101 -17.27 25.24 12.76
C TYR A 101 -16.42 25.12 11.49
N ILE A 102 -15.82 23.94 11.25
CA ILE A 102 -14.91 23.72 10.10
C ILE A 102 -15.67 23.85 8.77
N ILE A 103 -16.82 23.19 8.67
CA ILE A 103 -17.62 23.19 7.44
C ILE A 103 -18.18 24.58 7.16
N ASN A 104 -18.70 25.29 8.16
CA ASN A 104 -19.19 26.65 8.00
C ASN A 104 -18.10 27.62 7.58
N HIS A 105 -16.88 27.44 8.10
CA HIS A 105 -15.74 28.27 7.70
C HIS A 105 -15.38 28.03 6.22
N PHE A 106 -15.35 26.78 5.76
CA PHE A 106 -14.83 26.45 4.43
C PHE A 106 -15.89 26.35 3.31
N LYS A 107 -17.19 26.29 3.60
CA LYS A 107 -18.26 26.08 2.59
C LYS A 107 -18.31 27.10 1.45
N HIS A 108 -17.72 28.28 1.64
CA HIS A 108 -17.63 29.31 0.60
C HIS A 108 -16.40 29.17 -0.30
N GLN A 109 -15.40 28.39 0.13
CA GLN A 109 -14.13 28.16 -0.58
C GLN A 109 -14.00 26.75 -1.13
N ARG A 110 -14.78 25.78 -0.62
CA ARG A 110 -14.67 24.35 -0.89
C ARG A 110 -16.05 23.71 -0.97
N GLU A 111 -16.15 22.61 -1.72
CA GLU A 111 -17.35 21.78 -1.76
C GLU A 111 -17.32 20.85 -0.53
N CYS A 112 -18.14 21.13 0.47
CA CYS A 112 -18.12 20.36 1.71
C CYS A 112 -19.31 19.40 1.78
N TYR A 113 -19.04 18.25 2.35
CA TYR A 113 -19.98 17.16 2.52
C TYR A 113 -19.86 16.59 3.92
N ARG A 114 -20.90 15.88 4.37
CA ARG A 114 -20.90 15.26 5.69
C ARG A 114 -21.54 13.89 5.70
N ILE A 115 -21.00 12.98 6.52
CA ILE A 115 -21.64 11.75 6.99
C ILE A 115 -21.75 11.81 8.52
N GLU A 116 -22.97 11.72 9.06
CA GLU A 116 -23.19 11.87 10.51
C GLU A 116 -22.78 10.62 11.32
N ASN A 117 -22.89 9.42 10.74
CA ASN A 117 -22.61 8.15 11.42
C ASN A 117 -21.56 7.34 10.65
N ALA A 118 -20.37 7.17 11.22
CA ALA A 118 -19.29 6.38 10.64
C ALA A 118 -19.63 4.89 10.51
N GLU A 119 -20.49 4.32 11.36
CA GLU A 119 -20.91 2.92 11.27
C GLU A 119 -21.67 2.60 9.98
N SER A 120 -22.23 3.62 9.32
CA SER A 120 -22.85 3.45 8.00
C SER A 120 -21.85 2.96 6.94
N LEU A 121 -20.55 3.24 7.13
CA LEU A 121 -19.47 2.80 6.25
C LEU A 121 -19.06 1.35 6.49
N ALA A 122 -19.55 0.68 7.54
CA ALA A 122 -19.26 -0.73 7.81
C ALA A 122 -20.07 -1.69 6.93
N LYS A 123 -21.05 -1.20 6.16
CA LYS A 123 -21.90 -2.01 5.28
C LYS A 123 -21.16 -2.40 3.99
N ASN A 124 -21.44 -3.60 3.48
CA ASN A 124 -20.84 -4.14 2.25
C ASN A 124 -21.36 -3.42 0.99
N ASP A 125 -20.50 -3.29 -0.02
CA ASP A 125 -20.74 -2.63 -1.31
C ASP A 125 -21.99 -3.06 -2.11
N LYS A 126 -22.47 -4.30 -1.91
CA LYS A 126 -23.57 -4.86 -2.72
C LYS A 126 -24.92 -4.29 -2.32
N ASP A 127 -25.06 -3.93 -1.05
CA ASP A 127 -26.14 -3.08 -0.62
C ASP A 127 -25.61 -1.67 -0.86
N LEU A 128 -26.02 -1.04 -1.97
CA LEU A 128 -25.85 0.40 -2.18
C LEU A 128 -26.03 1.04 -0.80
N ILE A 129 -24.94 1.53 -0.20
CA ILE A 129 -25.00 2.33 1.02
C ILE A 129 -26.15 3.29 0.73
N ASN A 130 -27.20 3.31 1.54
CA ASN A 130 -28.36 4.14 1.21
C ASN A 130 -28.01 5.56 1.66
N ILE A 131 -27.94 6.50 0.71
CA ILE A 131 -27.06 7.70 0.74
C ILE A 131 -27.83 8.94 1.14
N SER A 132 -28.94 8.75 1.82
CA SER A 132 -29.55 9.81 2.61
C SER A 132 -28.61 10.40 3.68
N LEU A 133 -27.40 9.84 3.84
CA LEU A 133 -26.40 10.25 4.82
C LEU A 133 -25.36 11.24 4.31
N ILE A 134 -25.08 11.32 3.00
CA ILE A 134 -24.13 12.32 2.46
C ILE A 134 -24.91 13.56 2.07
N LYS A 135 -24.79 14.59 2.90
CA LYS A 135 -25.40 15.91 2.67
C LYS A 135 -24.35 16.86 2.09
N ASP A 136 -24.73 17.59 1.05
CA ASP A 136 -23.92 18.70 0.53
C ASP A 136 -24.01 19.94 1.45
N ASN A 137 -23.35 21.03 1.06
CA ASN A 137 -23.37 22.33 1.74
C ASN A 137 -24.78 22.93 1.93
N HIS A 138 -25.79 22.46 1.20
CA HIS A 138 -27.18 22.90 1.26
C HIS A 138 -28.08 21.91 2.01
N GLY A 139 -27.52 20.80 2.49
CA GLY A 139 -28.27 19.74 3.14
C GLY A 139 -28.95 18.77 2.18
N ASN A 140 -28.69 18.86 0.87
CA ASN A 140 -29.27 17.94 -0.10
C ASN A 140 -28.60 16.58 -0.03
N GLU A 141 -29.40 15.52 -0.10
CA GLU A 141 -28.93 14.15 -0.17
C GLU A 141 -28.32 13.87 -1.55
N THR A 142 -27.16 13.21 -1.58
CA THR A 142 -26.53 12.77 -2.83
C THR A 142 -26.97 11.34 -3.18
N LYS A 143 -26.97 11.00 -4.48
CA LYS A 143 -27.24 9.63 -4.97
C LYS A 143 -25.92 8.94 -5.30
N GLY A 144 -25.55 7.88 -4.58
CA GLY A 144 -24.32 7.12 -4.85
C GLY A 144 -23.18 7.49 -3.90
N VAL A 145 -22.35 6.51 -3.50
CA VAL A 145 -21.10 6.79 -2.81
C VAL A 145 -20.18 7.15 -3.95
N PRO A 146 -19.76 8.41 -4.07
CA PRO A 146 -19.08 8.81 -5.27
C PRO A 146 -17.65 8.27 -5.19
N GLU A 147 -17.32 7.36 -6.11
CA GLU A 147 -15.96 6.83 -6.26
C GLU A 147 -15.03 7.93 -6.75
N ASP A 148 -13.80 7.98 -6.22
CA ASP A 148 -12.77 8.95 -6.59
C ASP A 148 -13.27 10.40 -6.59
N HIS A 149 -14.05 10.78 -5.57
CA HIS A 149 -14.74 12.07 -5.54
C HIS A 149 -14.10 13.10 -4.62
N PHE A 150 -13.69 12.68 -3.42
CA PHE A 150 -13.21 13.58 -2.38
C PHE A 150 -11.69 13.75 -2.45
N ASP A 151 -11.25 15.01 -2.43
CA ASP A 151 -9.82 15.34 -2.33
C ASP A 151 -9.32 15.16 -0.89
N PHE A 152 -10.22 15.34 0.08
CA PHE A 152 -9.91 15.19 1.50
C PHE A 152 -11.10 14.61 2.28
N ILE A 153 -10.83 13.65 3.16
CA ILE A 153 -11.79 13.15 4.15
C ILE A 153 -11.22 13.41 5.53
N PHE A 154 -12.03 13.86 6.48
CA PHE A 154 -11.60 13.97 7.87
C PHE A 154 -12.66 13.54 8.87
N SER A 155 -12.21 13.16 10.06
CA SER A 155 -13.05 12.91 11.22
C SER A 155 -12.34 13.36 12.48
N LYS A 156 -13.05 14.06 13.36
CA LYS A 156 -12.55 14.45 14.69
C LYS A 156 -12.74 13.35 15.74
N SER A 157 -13.90 12.70 15.71
CA SER A 157 -14.31 11.69 16.69
C SER A 157 -15.38 10.74 16.16
N GLY A 158 -15.70 10.81 14.87
CA GLY A 158 -16.72 9.97 14.23
C GLY A 158 -16.46 8.48 14.38
N PHE A 159 -15.20 8.09 14.58
CA PHE A 159 -14.77 6.70 14.70
C PHE A 159 -14.56 6.22 16.15
N ASP A 160 -14.76 7.06 17.16
CA ASP A 160 -14.43 6.75 18.56
C ASP A 160 -15.31 5.69 19.21
N ASN A 161 -16.51 5.44 18.66
CA ASN A 161 -17.49 4.52 19.24
C ASN A 161 -17.98 3.47 18.24
N ILE A 162 -17.17 3.14 17.24
CA ILE A 162 -17.56 2.11 16.26
C ILE A 162 -17.64 0.75 16.95
N ASN A 163 -18.83 0.17 16.91
CA ASN A 163 -19.09 -1.16 17.44
C ASN A 163 -19.35 -2.13 16.28
N THR A 164 -18.28 -2.54 15.61
CA THR A 164 -18.35 -3.52 14.51
C THR A 164 -17.20 -4.52 14.61
N ASP A 165 -17.32 -5.60 13.85
CA ASP A 165 -16.30 -6.64 13.79
C ASP A 165 -15.16 -6.27 12.83
N GLU A 166 -14.21 -7.17 12.66
CA GLU A 166 -13.08 -6.99 11.74
C GLU A 166 -13.53 -6.78 10.28
N GLN A 167 -14.62 -7.42 9.86
CA GLN A 167 -15.18 -7.24 8.52
C GLN A 167 -15.76 -5.84 8.36
N GLY A 168 -16.49 -5.34 9.35
CA GLY A 168 -17.00 -3.97 9.35
C GLY A 168 -15.87 -2.93 9.34
N HIS A 169 -14.78 -3.17 10.07
CA HIS A 169 -13.59 -2.33 10.01
C HIS A 169 -12.94 -2.31 8.62
N ASN A 170 -12.82 -3.48 7.98
CA ASN A 170 -12.35 -3.58 6.59
C ASN A 170 -13.25 -2.81 5.62
N ASN A 171 -14.57 -2.94 5.79
CA ASN A 171 -15.53 -2.22 4.95
C ASN A 171 -15.41 -0.71 5.09
N ILE A 172 -15.23 -0.20 6.31
CA ILE A 172 -14.99 1.22 6.57
C ILE A 172 -13.75 1.69 5.78
N LEU A 173 -12.62 0.99 5.91
CA LEU A 173 -11.38 1.36 5.22
C LEU A 173 -11.53 1.31 3.69
N ASN A 174 -12.20 0.27 3.17
CA ASN A 174 -12.46 0.13 1.75
C ASN A 174 -13.34 1.28 1.22
N ASN A 175 -14.40 1.64 1.94
CA ASN A 175 -15.30 2.71 1.56
C ASN A 175 -14.62 4.08 1.61
N LEU A 176 -13.85 4.37 2.67
CA LEU A 176 -13.01 5.58 2.74
C LEU A 176 -12.07 5.67 1.53
N ASN A 177 -11.41 4.56 1.19
CA ASN A 177 -10.51 4.52 0.05
C ASN A 177 -11.23 4.69 -1.29
N LYS A 178 -12.40 4.09 -1.48
CA LYS A 178 -13.19 4.29 -2.71
C LYS A 178 -13.61 5.74 -2.89
N MET A 179 -14.04 6.39 -1.81
CA MET A 179 -14.47 7.78 -1.80
C MET A 179 -13.35 8.78 -2.11
N LEU A 180 -12.13 8.52 -1.64
CA LEU A 180 -10.97 9.38 -1.91
C LEU A 180 -10.57 9.35 -3.39
N LYS A 181 -10.22 10.51 -3.95
CA LYS A 181 -9.51 10.60 -5.23
C LYS A 181 -8.11 9.97 -5.14
N PRO A 182 -7.52 9.53 -6.27
CA PRO A 182 -6.09 9.29 -6.35
C PRO A 182 -5.31 10.50 -5.80
N SER A 183 -4.31 10.26 -4.95
CA SER A 183 -3.58 11.30 -4.19
C SER A 183 -4.37 12.05 -3.11
N GLY A 184 -5.66 11.75 -2.90
CA GLY A 184 -6.44 12.33 -1.82
C GLY A 184 -5.95 11.89 -0.44
N TYR A 185 -6.24 12.68 0.58
CA TYR A 185 -5.82 12.43 1.96
C TYR A 185 -7.01 12.15 2.88
N ALA A 186 -6.80 11.29 3.87
CA ALA A 186 -7.73 11.11 4.98
C ALA A 186 -7.04 11.43 6.31
N LEU A 187 -7.66 12.30 7.11
CA LEU A 187 -7.22 12.67 8.45
C LEU A 187 -8.24 12.20 9.49
N ILE A 188 -7.91 11.17 10.26
CA ILE A 188 -8.78 10.63 11.30
C ILE A 188 -8.17 10.88 12.67
N ASN A 189 -8.87 11.66 13.48
CA ASN A 189 -8.58 11.85 14.88
C ASN A 189 -9.37 10.83 15.70
N PHE A 190 -8.71 10.24 16.69
CA PHE A 190 -9.27 9.32 17.68
C PHE A 190 -9.06 9.88 19.07
N SER A 191 -10.02 9.61 19.95
CA SER A 191 -9.92 9.90 21.37
C SER A 191 -9.32 8.71 22.11
N GLY A 192 -8.13 8.87 22.68
CA GLY A 192 -7.49 7.89 23.55
C GLY A 192 -7.70 8.21 25.03
N LYS A 193 -7.86 7.19 25.87
CA LYS A 193 -7.90 7.34 27.33
C LYS A 193 -6.53 7.04 27.93
N LEU A 194 -5.97 8.00 28.65
CA LEU A 194 -4.74 7.87 29.41
C LEU A 194 -5.09 7.49 30.85
N ILE A 195 -4.67 6.28 31.25
CA ILE A 195 -4.80 5.72 32.61
C ILE A 195 -3.42 5.21 33.00
N GLU A 196 -2.58 6.06 33.57
CA GLU A 196 -1.18 5.73 33.84
C GLU A 196 -1.02 4.37 34.55
N PRO A 197 -0.10 3.50 34.08
CA PRO A 197 0.88 3.68 32.98
C PRO A 197 0.37 3.25 31.60
N TYR A 198 -0.93 3.13 31.39
CA TYR A 198 -1.56 2.59 30.19
C TYR A 198 -2.21 3.67 29.33
N VAL A 199 -2.21 3.43 28.02
CA VAL A 199 -3.08 4.13 27.10
C VAL A 199 -4.06 3.15 26.50
N ILE A 200 -5.34 3.44 26.67
CA ILE A 200 -6.45 2.66 26.13
C ILE A 200 -6.89 3.33 24.83
N THR A 201 -6.77 2.58 23.75
CA THR A 201 -7.11 3.00 22.39
C THR A 201 -8.37 2.29 21.91
N ASN A 202 -9.09 2.93 20.97
CA ASN A 202 -10.26 2.34 20.35
C ASN A 202 -9.88 1.08 19.51
N PRO A 203 -10.72 0.01 19.47
CA PRO A 203 -10.45 -1.19 18.66
C PRO A 203 -10.21 -0.92 17.17
N PHE A 204 -10.97 -0.02 16.56
CA PHE A 204 -10.78 0.44 15.19
C PHE A 204 -9.47 1.24 15.04
N GLN A 205 -9.05 2.03 16.03
CA GLN A 205 -7.73 2.66 16.02
C GLN A 205 -6.61 1.60 15.99
N LEU A 206 -6.71 0.56 16.81
CA LEU A 206 -5.74 -0.54 16.81
C LEU A 206 -5.75 -1.26 15.45
N PHE A 207 -6.93 -1.54 14.92
CA PHE A 207 -7.11 -2.17 13.61
C PHE A 207 -6.47 -1.34 12.50
N THR A 208 -6.80 -0.04 12.40
CA THR A 208 -6.21 0.86 11.41
C THR A 208 -4.69 0.95 11.53
N SER A 209 -4.15 0.99 12.75
CA SER A 209 -2.69 1.01 12.95
C SER A 209 -1.98 -0.28 12.49
N LYS A 210 -2.68 -1.42 12.57
CA LYS A 210 -2.18 -2.73 12.14
C LYS A 210 -2.32 -2.91 10.63
N GLU A 211 -3.47 -2.55 10.06
CA GLU A 211 -3.87 -2.91 8.70
C GLU A 211 -3.50 -1.86 7.64
N ILE A 212 -3.28 -0.60 8.01
CA ILE A 212 -2.77 0.41 7.07
C ILE A 212 -1.32 0.07 6.62
N LYS A 213 -0.60 -0.81 7.35
CA LYS A 213 0.72 -1.33 6.94
C LYS A 213 0.68 -2.50 5.92
N PRO A 214 -0.15 -3.55 6.03
CA PRO A 214 -0.10 -4.75 5.19
C PRO A 214 -1.14 -4.77 4.07
N LEU A 215 -2.28 -4.06 4.18
CA LEU A 215 -3.40 -4.34 3.27
C LEU A 215 -3.22 -3.92 1.81
N THR A 216 -2.21 -3.13 1.41
CA THR A 216 -2.26 -2.65 0.01
C THR A 216 -0.99 -2.37 -0.79
N GLY A 217 0.15 -1.91 -0.28
CA GLY A 217 1.06 -1.17 -1.18
C GLY A 217 0.37 0.01 -1.93
N LYS A 218 -0.88 0.36 -1.57
CA LYS A 218 -1.73 1.45 -2.05
C LYS A 218 -1.90 2.54 -0.97
N TYR A 219 -1.23 2.40 0.18
CA TYR A 219 -1.14 3.43 1.22
C TYR A 219 0.32 3.67 1.59
N THR A 220 0.67 4.93 1.81
CA THR A 220 1.86 5.31 2.58
C THR A 220 1.36 5.89 3.90
N PRO A 221 1.29 5.10 5.00
CA PRO A 221 1.03 5.67 6.31
C PRO A 221 2.13 6.69 6.63
N LEU A 222 1.73 7.93 6.84
CA LEU A 222 2.65 9.01 7.25
C LEU A 222 2.90 8.98 8.76
N THR A 223 2.01 8.32 9.51
CA THR A 223 2.21 7.93 10.91
C THR A 223 2.71 6.49 11.02
N LYS A 224 3.93 6.31 11.53
CA LYS A 224 4.34 5.01 12.08
C LYS A 224 3.56 4.76 13.36
N SER A 225 3.24 3.49 13.66
CA SER A 225 2.71 3.10 14.97
C SER A 225 3.65 3.61 16.07
N ILE A 226 3.21 4.57 16.87
CA ILE A 226 3.99 5.13 17.96
C ILE A 226 3.85 4.22 19.17
N ASN A 227 4.98 3.87 19.78
CA ASN A 227 4.97 3.10 21.02
C ASN A 227 4.35 3.94 22.14
N HIS A 228 3.41 3.38 22.90
CA HIS A 228 2.80 4.08 24.04
C HIS A 228 3.84 4.60 25.03
N SER A 229 4.97 3.91 25.22
CA SER A 229 6.06 4.39 26.07
C SER A 229 6.67 5.70 25.56
N VAL A 230 6.71 5.94 24.26
CA VAL A 230 7.20 7.20 23.70
C VAL A 230 6.24 8.34 24.04
N ILE A 231 4.93 8.09 23.96
CA ILE A 231 3.90 9.08 24.28
C ILE A 231 3.96 9.44 25.77
N LEU A 232 4.01 8.42 26.64
CA LEU A 232 4.03 8.60 28.10
C LEU A 232 5.29 9.32 28.61
N ASN A 233 6.40 9.23 27.87
CA ASN A 233 7.66 9.89 28.21
C ASN A 233 7.88 11.20 27.44
N ASP A 234 6.91 11.65 26.62
CA ASP A 234 7.02 12.92 25.90
C ASP A 234 6.71 14.07 26.87
N PRO A 235 7.69 14.93 27.21
CA PRO A 235 7.46 16.07 28.10
C PRO A 235 6.50 17.10 27.49
N ASP A 236 6.27 17.06 26.17
CA ASP A 236 5.36 17.95 25.46
C ASP A 236 3.94 17.34 25.33
N LEU A 237 3.68 16.15 25.88
CA LEU A 237 2.35 15.53 25.85
C LEU A 237 1.27 16.48 26.42
N PHE A 238 0.20 16.68 25.66
CA PHE A 238 -0.98 17.40 26.13
C PHE A 238 -2.16 16.45 26.27
N HIS A 239 -2.73 16.43 27.47
CA HIS A 239 -3.87 15.60 27.82
C HIS A 239 -4.98 16.45 28.42
N PHE A 240 -6.22 16.05 28.15
CA PHE A 240 -7.42 16.79 28.48
C PHE A 240 -8.09 16.14 29.69
N PHE A 241 -8.32 16.89 30.76
CA PHE A 241 -9.04 16.39 31.92
C PHE A 241 -10.55 16.34 31.65
N ASN A 242 -11.19 15.27 32.12
CA ASN A 242 -12.64 15.18 32.08
C ASN A 242 -13.26 16.09 33.14
N THR A 243 -13.64 17.30 32.76
CA THR A 243 -14.23 18.28 33.69
C THR A 243 -15.61 17.88 34.22
N ALA A 244 -16.28 16.90 33.60
CA ALA A 244 -17.59 16.44 34.02
C ALA A 244 -17.57 15.61 35.33
N ASN A 245 -16.42 15.04 35.69
CA ASN A 245 -16.28 14.27 36.93
C ASN A 245 -14.90 14.50 37.55
N PRO A 246 -14.78 15.34 38.60
CA PRO A 246 -13.51 15.63 39.26
C PRO A 246 -12.81 14.42 39.87
N ASN A 247 -13.56 13.33 40.13
CA ASN A 247 -13.00 12.08 40.65
C ASN A 247 -12.46 11.16 39.54
N ASP A 248 -12.76 11.47 38.28
CA ASP A 248 -12.27 10.73 37.13
C ASP A 248 -10.83 11.13 36.85
N LYS A 249 -9.88 10.33 37.33
CA LYS A 249 -8.45 10.52 37.07
C LYS A 249 -8.06 10.18 35.62
N THR A 250 -9.01 9.80 34.77
CA THR A 250 -8.71 9.58 33.36
C THR A 250 -8.55 10.92 32.66
N SER A 251 -7.48 11.01 31.87
CA SER A 251 -7.32 12.11 30.92
C SER A 251 -7.42 11.57 29.51
N MET A 252 -7.81 12.44 28.59
CA MET A 252 -7.93 12.10 27.18
C MET A 252 -6.72 12.60 26.42
N ILE A 253 -6.38 11.94 25.33
CA ILE A 253 -5.42 12.44 24.33
C ILE A 253 -6.01 12.30 22.94
N SER A 254 -5.62 13.17 22.02
CA SER A 254 -5.98 13.01 20.61
C SER A 254 -4.91 12.19 19.92
N TYR A 255 -5.29 11.11 19.23
CA TYR A 255 -4.44 10.41 18.27
C TYR A 255 -4.82 10.83 16.87
N ASN A 256 -3.83 11.12 16.03
CA ASN A 256 -4.08 11.69 14.72
C ASN A 256 -3.45 10.78 13.67
N TYR A 257 -4.25 10.28 12.73
CA TYR A 257 -3.80 9.41 11.65
C TYR A 257 -4.02 10.13 10.33
N LEU A 258 -2.94 10.31 9.59
CA LEU A 258 -2.98 10.80 8.21
C LEU A 258 -2.49 9.71 7.27
N TRP A 259 -3.30 9.41 6.27
CA TRP A 259 -2.86 8.60 5.15
C TRP A 259 -3.29 9.23 3.83
N ARG A 260 -2.54 8.86 2.78
CA ARG A 260 -2.81 9.26 1.41
C ARG A 260 -3.26 8.04 0.64
N LYS A 261 -4.32 8.18 -0.16
CA LYS A 261 -4.64 7.19 -1.19
C LYS A 261 -3.55 7.26 -2.25
N ASN A 262 -2.80 6.18 -2.44
CA ASN A 262 -1.79 6.17 -3.48
C ASN A 262 -2.47 6.50 -4.80
N THR A 263 -1.88 7.43 -5.55
CA THR A 263 -2.19 7.46 -6.97
C THR A 263 -1.79 6.08 -7.47
N PRO A 264 -2.71 5.31 -8.06
CA PRO A 264 -2.29 4.17 -8.84
C PRO A 264 -1.23 4.74 -9.78
N GLU A 265 0.02 4.29 -9.70
CA GLU A 265 1.06 4.77 -10.60
C GLU A 265 0.53 4.54 -12.01
N LEU A 266 -0.05 5.58 -12.60
CA LEU A 266 -0.48 5.54 -13.97
C LEU A 266 0.84 5.63 -14.71
N PHE A 267 1.40 4.48 -15.05
CA PHE A 267 2.43 4.40 -16.08
C PHE A 267 1.96 5.29 -17.21
N THR A 268 2.69 6.38 -17.49
CA THR A 268 2.27 7.48 -18.36
C THR A 268 1.56 6.94 -19.60
N ILE A 269 0.22 6.92 -19.56
CA ILE A 269 -0.61 6.32 -20.58
C ILE A 269 -0.58 7.31 -21.74
N THR A 270 0.07 6.93 -22.82
CA THR A 270 -0.11 7.63 -24.10
C THR A 270 -0.52 6.58 -25.12
N ALA A 271 -1.57 6.89 -25.87
CA ALA A 271 -1.99 6.10 -27.02
C ALA A 271 -0.89 6.18 -28.08
N THR A 272 0.05 5.23 -28.05
CA THR A 272 1.12 5.18 -29.02
C THR A 272 0.60 4.55 -30.31
N LYS A 273 0.71 5.31 -31.40
CA LYS A 273 0.53 4.78 -32.75
C LYS A 273 1.72 3.85 -33.07
N PRO A 274 1.53 2.80 -33.90
CA PRO A 274 2.65 2.03 -34.45
C PRO A 274 3.65 2.98 -35.14
N ASN A 275 4.96 2.73 -34.98
CA ASN A 275 6.09 3.40 -35.68
C ASN A 275 6.77 4.61 -35.02
N GLN A 276 6.76 4.74 -33.69
CA GLN A 276 7.74 5.60 -33.01
C GLN A 276 8.89 4.74 -32.47
N TYR A 277 10.12 5.06 -32.83
CA TYR A 277 11.33 4.34 -32.42
C TYR A 277 11.71 4.67 -30.95
N LEU A 278 12.34 3.73 -30.25
CA LEU A 278 12.94 3.98 -28.93
C LEU A 278 13.98 5.12 -28.98
N LYS A 279 14.05 5.94 -27.91
CA LYS A 279 15.10 6.98 -27.78
C LYS A 279 16.52 6.40 -27.85
N LYS A 280 16.72 5.17 -27.35
CA LYS A 280 17.95 4.37 -27.43
C LYS A 280 17.57 2.88 -27.41
N SER A 281 17.99 2.12 -28.43
CA SER A 281 17.73 0.68 -28.55
C SER A 281 19.00 -0.16 -28.33
N PRO A 282 18.87 -1.43 -27.92
CA PRO A 282 17.62 -2.12 -27.57
C PRO A 282 17.24 -1.97 -26.09
N ALA A 283 15.95 -1.96 -25.77
CA ALA A 283 15.46 -2.16 -24.41
C ALA A 283 15.32 -3.65 -24.08
N TYR A 284 15.34 -3.98 -22.79
CA TYR A 284 15.40 -5.38 -22.33
C TYR A 284 14.11 -5.82 -21.64
N ILE A 285 13.77 -7.08 -21.78
CA ILE A 285 12.58 -7.66 -21.14
C ILE A 285 12.97 -8.98 -20.51
N PHE A 286 12.89 -9.02 -19.19
CA PHE A 286 12.98 -10.25 -18.43
C PHE A 286 11.58 -10.84 -18.27
N HIS A 287 11.25 -11.82 -19.11
CA HIS A 287 10.06 -12.66 -18.92
C HIS A 287 10.33 -13.58 -17.71
N HIS A 288 9.87 -13.15 -16.55
CA HIS A 288 10.10 -13.84 -15.28
C HIS A 288 9.10 -15.00 -15.11
N LEU A 289 9.54 -16.21 -15.45
CA LEU A 289 8.80 -17.42 -15.09
C LEU A 289 8.87 -17.66 -13.57
N ILE A 290 7.72 -17.89 -12.95
CA ILE A 290 7.65 -18.22 -11.51
C ILE A 290 8.58 -19.38 -11.19
N LYS A 291 9.25 -19.34 -10.04
CA LYS A 291 10.12 -20.46 -9.57
C LYS A 291 11.29 -20.80 -10.52
N CYS A 292 11.68 -19.89 -11.41
CA CYS A 292 12.91 -19.98 -12.18
C CYS A 292 14.02 -19.06 -11.64
N GLY A 293 14.07 -18.86 -10.31
CA GLY A 293 15.10 -18.04 -9.65
C GLY A 293 14.96 -16.53 -9.90
N GLY A 294 13.81 -16.06 -10.39
CA GLY A 294 13.73 -14.69 -10.89
C GLY A 294 13.77 -13.59 -9.83
N THR A 295 13.57 -13.87 -8.53
CA THR A 295 13.88 -12.89 -7.47
C THR A 295 15.37 -12.59 -7.41
N SER A 296 16.22 -13.62 -7.33
CA SER A 296 17.68 -13.46 -7.35
C SER A 296 18.17 -12.83 -8.65
N LEU A 297 17.60 -13.23 -9.79
CA LEU A 297 17.95 -12.65 -11.09
C LEU A 297 17.52 -11.19 -11.18
N ALA A 298 16.31 -10.83 -10.75
CA ALA A 298 15.85 -9.44 -10.78
C ALA A 298 16.74 -8.53 -9.93
N GLN A 299 17.15 -8.99 -8.73
CA GLN A 299 18.12 -8.26 -7.89
C GLN A 299 19.46 -8.04 -8.61
N ALA A 300 19.97 -9.05 -9.30
CA ALA A 300 21.21 -8.90 -10.07
C ALA A 300 21.04 -7.98 -11.28
N ILE A 301 19.93 -8.08 -12.02
CA ILE A 301 19.62 -7.26 -13.20
C ILE A 301 19.48 -5.77 -12.82
N GLN A 302 18.99 -5.44 -11.62
CA GLN A 302 18.92 -4.05 -11.11
C GLN A 302 20.28 -3.34 -11.09
N SER A 303 21.38 -4.07 -11.03
CA SER A 303 22.73 -3.49 -11.09
C SER A 303 23.16 -3.11 -12.52
N TRP A 304 22.48 -3.64 -13.54
CA TRP A 304 22.79 -3.39 -14.95
C TRP A 304 21.82 -2.43 -15.61
N PHE A 305 20.57 -2.42 -15.15
CA PHE A 305 19.45 -1.75 -15.79
C PHE A 305 18.55 -1.06 -14.77
N LYS A 306 17.91 0.04 -15.19
CA LYS A 306 16.72 0.58 -14.55
C LYS A 306 15.58 -0.43 -14.72
N ILE A 307 15.03 -0.92 -13.62
CA ILE A 307 13.92 -1.88 -13.67
C ILE A 307 12.58 -1.15 -13.73
N GLU A 308 11.76 -1.55 -14.68
CA GLU A 308 10.33 -1.22 -14.73
C GLU A 308 9.54 -2.50 -14.42
N VAL A 309 8.84 -2.52 -13.27
CA VAL A 309 8.08 -3.69 -12.84
C VAL A 309 6.66 -3.61 -13.38
N ASP A 310 6.22 -4.62 -14.12
CA ASP A 310 4.89 -4.66 -14.72
C ASP A 310 4.11 -5.88 -14.24
N ARG A 311 3.61 -5.85 -13.01
CA ARG A 311 3.04 -7.03 -12.32
C ARG A 311 1.58 -6.83 -11.95
N VAL A 312 0.76 -7.87 -12.16
CA VAL A 312 -0.67 -7.88 -11.81
C VAL A 312 -0.87 -7.54 -10.33
N GLU A 313 -0.01 -8.08 -9.46
CA GLU A 313 -0.05 -7.93 -8.01
C GLU A 313 0.05 -6.46 -7.57
N LEU A 314 0.69 -5.59 -8.36
CA LEU A 314 0.81 -4.16 -8.07
C LEU A 314 -0.45 -3.37 -8.45
N SER A 315 -1.26 -3.87 -9.39
CA SER A 315 -2.48 -3.20 -9.82
C SER A 315 -3.62 -3.34 -8.82
N GLY A 316 -3.68 -4.48 -8.12
CA GLY A 316 -4.81 -4.91 -7.30
C GLY A 316 -6.14 -5.06 -8.06
N ASP A 317 -6.15 -5.00 -9.39
CA ASP A 317 -7.31 -5.22 -10.27
C ASP A 317 -6.82 -5.70 -11.65
N ILE A 318 -7.12 -6.96 -11.97
CA ILE A 318 -6.71 -7.61 -13.21
C ILE A 318 -7.27 -6.93 -14.47
N ASN A 319 -8.52 -6.45 -14.44
CA ASN A 319 -9.14 -5.80 -15.61
C ASN A 319 -8.46 -4.48 -15.92
N ARG A 320 -8.16 -3.72 -14.85
CA ARG A 320 -7.36 -2.50 -14.95
C ARG A 320 -5.96 -2.79 -15.46
N PHE A 321 -5.31 -3.84 -14.95
CA PHE A 321 -3.98 -4.24 -15.41
C PHE A 321 -3.97 -4.63 -16.88
N ILE A 322 -4.95 -5.41 -17.35
CA ILE A 322 -5.08 -5.77 -18.77
C ILE A 322 -5.28 -4.52 -19.62
N LYS A 323 -6.10 -3.56 -19.14
CA LYS A 323 -6.39 -2.31 -19.86
C LYS A 323 -5.19 -1.37 -19.96
N TYR A 324 -4.32 -1.33 -18.96
CA TYR A 324 -3.20 -0.38 -18.89
C TYR A 324 -1.85 -1.09 -18.83
N LYS A 325 -0.96 -0.75 -19.77
CA LYS A 325 0.40 -1.31 -19.88
C LYS A 325 1.46 -0.21 -19.94
N LEU A 326 2.72 -0.58 -19.75
CA LEU A 326 3.85 0.35 -19.89
C LEU A 326 3.88 0.96 -21.29
N ASN A 327 4.17 2.26 -21.37
CA ASN A 327 4.49 2.87 -22.66
C ASN A 327 5.90 2.49 -23.08
N LEU A 328 6.01 1.62 -24.08
CA LEU A 328 7.29 1.13 -24.59
C LEU A 328 8.20 2.24 -25.16
N LEU A 329 7.66 3.36 -25.63
CA LEU A 329 8.48 4.47 -26.17
C LEU A 329 9.31 5.20 -25.12
N ASN A 330 8.93 5.06 -23.85
CA ASN A 330 9.68 5.63 -22.74
C ASN A 330 10.86 4.75 -22.32
N LEU A 331 10.97 3.54 -22.88
CA LEU A 331 12.07 2.65 -22.60
C LEU A 331 13.33 3.09 -23.35
N SER A 332 14.45 2.71 -22.77
CA SER A 332 15.78 3.06 -23.25
C SER A 332 16.69 1.84 -23.11
N SER A 333 17.90 1.90 -23.69
CA SER A 333 18.86 0.81 -23.68
C SER A 333 19.41 0.45 -22.29
N ASP A 334 19.13 1.27 -21.30
CA ASP A 334 19.42 1.04 -19.89
C ASP A 334 18.22 0.49 -19.11
N THR A 335 17.08 0.24 -19.76
CA THR A 335 15.83 -0.17 -19.10
C THR A 335 15.56 -1.66 -19.30
N CYS A 336 15.07 -2.32 -18.24
CA CYS A 336 14.61 -3.71 -18.29
C CYS A 336 13.22 -3.85 -17.67
N ILE A 337 12.24 -4.32 -18.45
CA ILE A 337 10.91 -4.70 -17.94
C ILE A 337 11.03 -6.05 -17.24
N VAL A 338 10.49 -6.16 -16.02
CA VAL A 338 10.43 -7.43 -15.28
C VAL A 338 8.98 -7.76 -14.93
N SER A 339 8.47 -8.87 -15.46
CA SER A 339 7.06 -9.26 -15.27
C SER A 339 6.81 -10.77 -15.37
N HIS A 340 5.72 -11.19 -14.72
CA HIS A 340 5.11 -12.52 -14.85
C HIS A 340 4.02 -12.50 -15.93
N PHE A 341 4.38 -12.85 -17.17
CA PHE A 341 3.44 -12.87 -18.29
C PHE A 341 2.69 -14.20 -18.41
N GLN A 342 1.90 -14.55 -17.40
CA GLN A 342 1.47 -15.93 -17.15
C GLN A 342 -0.04 -16.21 -17.19
N TYR A 343 -0.85 -15.22 -17.54
CA TYR A 343 -2.32 -15.34 -17.60
C TYR A 343 -2.86 -14.86 -18.93
N ASP A 344 -4.06 -15.31 -19.30
CA ASP A 344 -4.76 -14.78 -20.48
C ASP A 344 -5.00 -13.27 -20.34
N GLY A 345 -4.81 -12.54 -21.43
CA GLY A 345 -4.71 -11.07 -21.45
C GLY A 345 -3.37 -10.50 -20.96
N VAL A 346 -2.53 -11.32 -20.31
CA VAL A 346 -1.24 -10.92 -19.71
C VAL A 346 -0.05 -11.66 -20.33
N PHE A 347 -0.27 -12.69 -21.16
CA PHE A 347 0.82 -13.35 -21.89
C PHE A 347 1.63 -12.34 -22.70
N LEU A 348 2.93 -12.55 -22.83
CA LEU A 348 3.85 -11.54 -23.38
C LEU A 348 3.41 -11.05 -24.76
N HIS A 349 2.96 -11.97 -25.62
CA HIS A 349 2.50 -11.67 -26.97
C HIS A 349 1.12 -10.98 -27.02
N GLN A 350 0.29 -11.13 -25.98
CA GLN A 350 -1.00 -10.45 -25.86
C GLN A 350 -0.84 -9.05 -25.27
N ARG A 351 -0.05 -8.95 -24.19
CA ARG A 351 0.19 -7.68 -23.49
C ARG A 351 1.07 -6.75 -24.31
N TYR A 352 2.10 -7.29 -24.95
CA TYR A 352 3.09 -6.54 -25.70
C TYR A 352 3.42 -7.19 -27.05
N PRO A 353 2.46 -7.24 -28.00
CA PRO A 353 2.71 -7.76 -29.34
C PRO A 353 3.86 -7.04 -30.05
N GLU A 354 4.11 -5.78 -29.72
CA GLU A 354 5.16 -4.95 -30.30
C GLU A 354 6.57 -5.43 -29.95
N LEU A 355 6.76 -6.02 -28.76
CA LEU A 355 8.05 -6.59 -28.34
C LEU A 355 8.43 -7.81 -29.18
N VAL A 356 7.41 -8.58 -29.58
CA VAL A 356 7.58 -9.78 -30.41
C VAL A 356 7.87 -9.40 -31.86
N ALA A 357 7.23 -8.34 -32.35
CA ALA A 357 7.39 -7.87 -33.72
C ALA A 357 8.74 -7.18 -33.97
N ASN A 358 9.31 -6.48 -32.98
CA ASN A 358 10.46 -5.59 -33.15
C ASN A 358 11.72 -6.09 -32.42
N LYS A 359 12.26 -7.25 -32.83
CA LYS A 359 13.43 -7.90 -32.20
C LYS A 359 14.72 -7.08 -32.19
N ASP A 360 14.82 -6.06 -33.03
CA ASP A 360 15.98 -5.17 -33.11
C ASP A 360 15.90 -4.05 -32.06
N GLU A 361 14.68 -3.67 -31.66
CA GLU A 361 14.41 -2.69 -30.61
C GLU A 361 14.31 -3.32 -29.22
N PHE A 362 13.92 -4.59 -29.15
CA PHE A 362 13.66 -5.26 -27.88
C PHE A 362 14.38 -6.61 -27.78
N LYS A 363 15.08 -6.83 -26.66
CA LYS A 363 15.71 -8.12 -26.34
C LYS A 363 14.96 -8.80 -25.20
N ILE A 364 14.18 -9.82 -25.54
CA ILE A 364 13.44 -10.64 -24.59
C ILE A 364 14.33 -11.78 -24.12
N PHE A 365 14.46 -11.95 -22.81
CA PHE A 365 15.14 -13.10 -22.23
C PHE A 365 14.35 -13.70 -21.06
N THR A 366 14.62 -14.98 -20.80
CA THR A 366 14.00 -15.72 -19.69
C THR A 366 14.95 -16.75 -19.12
N PHE A 367 14.54 -17.41 -18.04
CA PHE A 367 15.21 -18.54 -17.45
C PHE A 367 14.21 -19.68 -17.28
N ILE A 368 14.62 -20.88 -17.72
CA ILE A 368 13.82 -22.09 -17.62
C ILE A 368 14.49 -23.09 -16.67
N ARG A 369 13.66 -23.88 -16.00
CA ARG A 369 14.07 -24.93 -15.07
C ARG A 369 13.57 -26.27 -15.58
N GLU A 370 14.28 -27.34 -15.23
CA GLU A 370 13.85 -28.69 -15.54
C GLU A 370 12.41 -28.94 -15.02
N PRO A 371 11.49 -29.54 -15.83
CA PRO A 371 10.07 -29.55 -15.51
C PRO A 371 9.68 -30.16 -14.17
N LEU A 372 10.34 -31.23 -13.72
CA LEU A 372 10.07 -31.86 -12.43
C LEU A 372 10.56 -30.96 -11.28
N ASN A 373 11.78 -30.43 -11.40
CA ASN A 373 12.36 -29.46 -10.44
C ASN A 373 11.52 -28.18 -10.35
N PHE A 374 10.94 -27.75 -11.46
CA PHE A 374 10.04 -26.61 -11.53
C PHE A 374 8.79 -26.83 -10.67
N ARG A 375 8.10 -27.98 -10.86
CA ARG A 375 6.92 -28.36 -10.06
C ARG A 375 7.27 -28.54 -8.58
N ALA A 376 8.39 -29.20 -8.29
CA ALA A 376 8.85 -29.38 -6.91
C ALA A 376 9.14 -28.04 -6.22
N SER A 377 9.79 -27.11 -6.91
CA SER A 377 10.02 -25.78 -6.35
C SER A 377 8.75 -24.97 -6.13
N HIS A 378 7.73 -25.17 -6.98
CA HIS A 378 6.44 -24.55 -6.76
C HIS A 378 5.77 -25.07 -5.48
N TYR A 379 5.80 -26.39 -5.26
CA TYR A 379 5.31 -27.03 -4.05
C TYR A 379 5.96 -26.50 -2.76
N TYR A 380 7.30 -26.48 -2.69
CA TYR A 380 7.98 -26.04 -1.46
C TYR A 380 7.76 -24.55 -1.18
N TYR A 381 7.55 -23.76 -2.23
CA TYR A 381 7.19 -22.36 -2.05
C TYR A 381 5.80 -22.21 -1.44
N THR A 382 4.78 -22.87 -2.01
CA THR A 382 3.40 -22.77 -1.51
C THR A 382 3.25 -23.36 -0.10
N LYS A 383 4.08 -24.34 0.26
CA LYS A 383 4.11 -24.94 1.61
C LYS A 383 4.57 -23.94 2.68
N ASN A 384 5.49 -23.04 2.34
CA ASN A 384 6.08 -22.10 3.30
C ASN A 384 5.23 -20.84 3.52
N ASP A 385 4.41 -20.45 2.55
CA ASP A 385 3.71 -19.15 2.56
C ASP A 385 2.43 -19.10 3.44
N GLU A 386 2.23 -20.00 4.39
CA GLU A 386 0.96 -20.18 5.16
C GLU A 386 -0.24 -20.69 4.35
N TRP A 387 -0.11 -20.84 3.02
CA TRP A 387 -1.10 -21.48 2.14
C TRP A 387 -0.99 -23.00 2.23
N ASN A 388 -0.94 -23.55 3.46
CA ASN A 388 -0.80 -24.98 3.69
C ASN A 388 -2.02 -25.72 3.11
N THR A 389 -1.91 -26.12 1.85
CA THR A 389 -3.02 -26.70 1.09
C THR A 389 -3.35 -28.14 1.51
N GLY A 390 -2.59 -28.73 2.45
CA GLY A 390 -2.71 -30.14 2.83
C GLY A 390 -2.31 -31.13 1.72
N TYR A 391 -1.83 -30.65 0.56
CA TYR A 391 -1.42 -31.51 -0.54
C TYR A 391 0.00 -32.04 -0.33
N SER A 392 0.22 -33.31 -0.69
CA SER A 392 1.54 -33.91 -0.80
C SER A 392 2.28 -33.42 -2.05
N LEU A 393 3.62 -33.57 -2.06
CA LEU A 393 4.43 -33.26 -3.24
C LEU A 393 3.94 -34.00 -4.49
N LYS A 394 3.60 -35.30 -4.35
CA LYS A 394 3.08 -36.11 -5.46
C LYS A 394 1.76 -35.55 -6.02
N GLN A 395 0.84 -35.14 -5.16
CA GLN A 395 -0.43 -34.54 -5.60
C GLN A 395 -0.20 -33.23 -6.38
N VAL A 396 0.68 -32.35 -5.86
CA VAL A 396 1.00 -31.10 -6.57
C VAL A 396 1.70 -31.38 -7.89
N ILE A 397 2.68 -32.28 -7.93
CA ILE A 397 3.36 -32.65 -9.18
C ILE A 397 2.36 -33.20 -10.21
N SER A 398 1.36 -33.98 -9.78
CA SER A 398 0.37 -34.60 -10.66
C SER A 398 -0.77 -33.69 -11.13
N ASN A 399 -1.04 -32.57 -10.45
CA ASN A 399 -2.26 -31.77 -10.66
C ASN A 399 -2.36 -31.07 -12.03
N ASP A 400 -1.25 -30.85 -12.73
CA ASP A 400 -1.26 -30.20 -14.04
C ASP A 400 -0.13 -30.71 -14.94
N ALA A 401 -0.47 -30.99 -16.20
CA ALA A 401 0.49 -31.28 -17.26
C ALA A 401 0.96 -30.00 -17.95
N ASN A 402 2.21 -30.03 -18.40
CA ASN A 402 2.85 -29.06 -19.29
C ASN A 402 2.73 -27.61 -18.82
N LEU A 403 3.07 -27.34 -17.56
CA LEU A 403 2.92 -25.99 -16.99
C LEU A 403 3.82 -24.96 -17.70
N ILE A 404 5.03 -25.30 -18.12
CA ILE A 404 5.91 -24.35 -18.83
C ILE A 404 5.26 -23.92 -20.15
N SER A 405 4.70 -24.85 -20.92
CA SER A 405 3.99 -24.53 -22.17
C SER A 405 2.71 -23.69 -21.96
N LYS A 406 2.15 -23.68 -20.75
CA LYS A 406 1.05 -22.79 -20.38
C LYS A 406 1.54 -21.38 -20.04
N LEU A 407 2.72 -21.27 -19.42
CA LEU A 407 3.34 -19.98 -19.07
C LEU A 407 4.00 -19.30 -20.28
N ILE A 408 4.50 -20.08 -21.23
CA ILE A 408 4.92 -19.63 -22.57
C ILE A 408 3.96 -20.30 -23.55
N PRO A 409 2.79 -19.71 -23.84
CA PRO A 409 1.74 -20.37 -24.62
C PRO A 409 2.23 -20.90 -25.96
N CYS A 410 2.45 -22.21 -26.03
CA CYS A 410 2.93 -22.92 -27.21
C CYS A 410 2.42 -24.36 -27.24
N ASN A 411 2.60 -25.01 -28.39
CA ASN A 411 2.29 -26.41 -28.62
C ASN A 411 3.46 -27.09 -29.36
N GLU A 412 3.33 -28.40 -29.61
CA GLU A 412 4.35 -29.20 -30.31
C GLU A 412 4.80 -28.63 -31.66
N ASN A 413 3.89 -27.93 -32.36
CA ASN A 413 4.14 -27.46 -33.71
C ASN A 413 4.85 -26.10 -33.74
N ASN A 414 4.77 -25.29 -32.67
CA ASN A 414 5.25 -23.90 -32.69
C ASN A 414 6.22 -23.54 -31.55
N PHE A 415 6.51 -24.45 -30.60
CA PHE A 415 7.37 -24.11 -29.46
C PHE A 415 8.75 -23.62 -29.88
N ARG A 416 9.36 -24.22 -30.92
CA ARG A 416 10.66 -23.79 -31.44
C ARG A 416 10.62 -22.35 -31.96
N GLU A 417 9.64 -22.05 -32.81
CA GLU A 417 9.43 -20.71 -33.36
C GLU A 417 9.23 -19.67 -32.24
N ILE A 418 8.45 -20.01 -31.21
CA ILE A 418 8.19 -19.12 -30.09
C ILE A 418 9.46 -18.89 -29.25
N LEU A 419 10.20 -19.95 -28.94
CA LEU A 419 11.44 -19.87 -28.15
C LEU A 419 12.58 -19.20 -28.94
N ASP A 420 12.56 -19.26 -30.26
CA ASP A 420 13.52 -18.56 -31.12
C ASP A 420 13.37 -17.05 -31.13
N ARG A 421 12.22 -16.53 -30.70
CA ARG A 421 12.00 -15.09 -30.51
C ARG A 421 12.75 -14.56 -29.27
N TYR A 422 13.16 -15.43 -28.35
CA TYR A 422 13.94 -15.01 -27.19
C TYR A 422 15.40 -14.80 -27.60
N PHE A 423 15.89 -13.59 -27.29
CA PHE A 423 17.30 -13.21 -27.42
C PHE A 423 18.20 -14.12 -26.58
N PHE A 424 17.74 -14.51 -25.38
CA PHE A 424 18.49 -15.40 -24.50
C PHE A 424 17.55 -16.25 -23.63
N ILE A 425 17.90 -17.52 -23.41
CA ILE A 425 17.21 -18.41 -22.47
C ILE A 425 18.26 -19.06 -21.58
N GLY A 426 18.24 -18.71 -20.29
CA GLY A 426 19.12 -19.30 -19.29
C GLY A 426 18.55 -20.60 -18.70
N ILE A 427 19.44 -21.45 -18.19
CA ILE A 427 19.09 -22.72 -17.53
C ILE A 427 19.32 -22.57 -16.03
N VAL A 428 18.29 -22.80 -15.22
CA VAL A 428 18.35 -22.59 -13.77
C VAL A 428 19.30 -23.57 -13.09
N GLU A 429 19.45 -24.78 -13.62
CA GLU A 429 20.44 -25.76 -13.17
C GLU A 429 21.88 -25.28 -13.40
N LYS A 430 22.09 -24.33 -14.32
CA LYS A 430 23.35 -23.65 -14.63
C LYS A 430 23.22 -22.14 -14.40
N MET A 431 22.56 -21.72 -13.32
CA MET A 431 22.11 -20.32 -13.15
C MET A 431 23.23 -19.28 -13.24
N GLN A 432 24.36 -19.51 -12.55
CA GLN A 432 25.51 -18.58 -12.58
C GLN A 432 26.13 -18.51 -13.99
N GLU A 433 26.42 -19.67 -14.59
CA GLU A 433 26.94 -19.76 -15.97
C GLU A 433 26.01 -19.07 -16.96
N SER A 434 24.69 -19.28 -16.80
CA SER A 434 23.68 -18.66 -17.65
C SER A 434 23.68 -17.14 -17.50
N PHE A 435 23.81 -16.64 -16.28
CA PHE A 435 23.84 -15.20 -16.05
C PHE A 435 25.15 -14.55 -16.52
N ASP A 436 26.27 -15.26 -16.43
CA ASP A 436 27.56 -14.80 -16.96
C ASP A 436 27.53 -14.71 -18.49
N LYS A 437 26.94 -15.70 -19.18
CA LYS A 437 26.69 -15.64 -20.64
C LYS A 437 25.77 -14.49 -21.01
N LEU A 438 24.70 -14.27 -20.25
CA LEU A 438 23.83 -13.11 -20.47
C LEU A 438 24.60 -11.80 -20.32
N ALA A 439 25.43 -11.67 -19.28
CA ALA A 439 26.25 -10.48 -19.05
C ALA A 439 27.12 -10.14 -20.26
N GLU A 440 27.76 -11.15 -20.86
CA GLU A 440 28.57 -10.99 -22.07
C GLU A 440 27.74 -10.53 -23.26
N LEU A 441 26.59 -11.18 -23.50
CA LEU A 441 25.67 -10.85 -24.59
C LEU A 441 25.09 -9.43 -24.48
N VAL A 442 24.97 -8.89 -23.26
CA VAL A 442 24.48 -7.52 -23.03
C VAL A 442 25.59 -6.51 -22.73
N HIS A 443 26.87 -6.93 -22.86
CA HIS A 443 28.05 -6.11 -22.58
C HIS A 443 28.05 -5.49 -21.18
N LYS A 444 27.65 -6.27 -20.17
CA LYS A 444 27.66 -5.89 -18.76
C LYS A 444 28.72 -6.68 -18.00
N LYS A 445 29.11 -6.16 -16.84
CA LYS A 445 30.04 -6.84 -15.94
C LYS A 445 29.38 -8.10 -15.36
N ARG A 446 30.10 -9.22 -15.32
CA ARG A 446 29.68 -10.44 -14.60
C ARG A 446 29.47 -10.14 -13.12
N ILE A 447 28.44 -10.76 -12.53
CA ILE A 447 28.05 -10.56 -11.13
C ILE A 447 27.75 -11.93 -10.52
N ALA A 448 28.28 -12.16 -9.32
CA ALA A 448 27.92 -13.34 -8.53
C ALA A 448 26.45 -13.22 -8.09
N LEU A 449 25.64 -14.21 -8.46
CA LEU A 449 24.22 -14.18 -8.13
C LEU A 449 24.00 -14.40 -6.62
N PRO A 450 23.12 -13.61 -5.99
CA PRO A 450 22.74 -13.87 -4.61
C PRO A 450 21.91 -15.15 -4.53
N PHE A 451 22.26 -16.04 -3.61
CA PHE A 451 21.41 -17.18 -3.25
C PHE A 451 20.35 -16.75 -2.24
N SER A 452 19.32 -16.04 -2.72
CA SER A 452 18.16 -15.66 -1.92
C SER A 452 17.05 -16.71 -2.05
N ASN A 453 16.23 -16.87 -1.00
CA ASN A 453 15.01 -17.70 -1.02
C ASN A 453 15.22 -19.18 -1.35
N ARG A 454 16.24 -19.81 -0.75
CA ARG A 454 16.39 -21.26 -0.83
C ARG A 454 15.31 -21.91 0.03
N SER A 455 14.24 -22.40 -0.59
CA SER A 455 13.26 -23.22 0.12
C SER A 455 13.97 -24.43 0.72
N GLU A 456 13.74 -24.69 2.01
CA GLU A 456 14.15 -25.95 2.63
C GLU A 456 13.44 -27.09 1.90
N LYS A 457 14.22 -27.94 1.24
CA LYS A 457 13.71 -29.14 0.58
C LYS A 457 13.86 -30.29 1.55
N ASP A 458 12.76 -31.00 1.80
CA ASP A 458 12.81 -32.30 2.46
C ASP A 458 13.21 -33.41 1.46
N ASP A 459 13.27 -34.64 1.93
CA ASP A 459 13.68 -35.80 1.14
C ASP A 459 12.58 -36.39 0.24
N GLN A 460 11.41 -35.74 0.16
CA GLN A 460 10.28 -36.25 -0.64
C GLN A 460 10.63 -36.36 -2.14
N LEU A 461 11.37 -35.39 -2.68
CA LEU A 461 11.75 -35.40 -4.10
C LEU A 461 12.67 -36.58 -4.44
N SER A 462 13.63 -36.89 -3.57
CA SER A 462 14.51 -38.06 -3.72
C SER A 462 13.81 -39.41 -3.53
N LYS A 463 12.63 -39.41 -2.90
CA LYS A 463 11.80 -40.61 -2.66
C LYS A 463 10.79 -40.87 -3.78
N LEU A 464 10.76 -40.07 -4.85
CA LEU A 464 9.91 -40.36 -6.01
C LEU A 464 10.42 -41.61 -6.71
N SER A 465 9.51 -42.55 -7.01
CA SER A 465 9.90 -43.79 -7.67
C SER A 465 10.24 -43.53 -9.15
N PRO A 466 11.12 -44.33 -9.76
CA PRO A 466 11.43 -44.24 -11.19
C PRO A 466 10.18 -44.29 -12.08
N GLU A 467 9.19 -45.10 -11.72
CA GLU A 467 7.94 -45.26 -12.45
C GLU A 467 7.13 -43.95 -12.42
N PHE A 468 7.03 -43.30 -11.25
CA PHE A 468 6.37 -42.01 -11.12
C PHE A 468 7.06 -40.92 -11.94
N ILE A 469 8.40 -40.90 -11.95
CA ILE A 469 9.17 -39.94 -12.75
C ILE A 469 8.95 -40.19 -14.24
N ALA A 470 8.93 -41.46 -14.69
CA ALA A 470 8.66 -41.81 -16.07
C ALA A 470 7.23 -41.39 -16.50
N GLU A 471 6.23 -41.63 -15.65
CA GLU A 471 4.86 -41.20 -15.87
C GLU A 471 4.76 -39.66 -15.93
N PHE A 472 5.42 -38.97 -15.01
CA PHE A 472 5.48 -37.51 -15.01
C PHE A 472 6.08 -36.97 -16.31
N LYS A 473 7.21 -37.53 -16.76
CA LYS A 473 7.85 -37.17 -18.03
C LYS A 473 6.92 -37.38 -19.23
N LYS A 474 6.23 -38.52 -19.28
CA LYS A 474 5.25 -38.83 -20.32
C LYS A 474 4.09 -37.83 -20.32
N LYS A 475 3.56 -37.49 -19.14
CA LYS A 475 2.46 -36.53 -18.98
C LYS A 475 2.89 -35.10 -19.33
N ASN A 476 4.15 -34.75 -19.09
CA ASN A 476 4.74 -33.43 -19.31
C ASN A 476 5.67 -33.38 -20.53
N TYR A 477 5.42 -34.22 -21.54
CA TYR A 477 6.33 -34.41 -22.66
C TYR A 477 6.65 -33.10 -23.41
N LEU A 478 5.67 -32.19 -23.56
CA LEU A 478 5.87 -30.92 -24.25
C LEU A 478 6.81 -30.00 -23.45
N ASP A 479 6.68 -29.95 -22.12
CA ASP A 479 7.60 -29.19 -21.27
C ASP A 479 9.03 -29.73 -21.35
N TYR A 480 9.20 -31.06 -21.46
CA TYR A 480 10.52 -31.66 -21.67
C TYR A 480 11.09 -31.34 -23.06
N MET A 481 10.26 -31.37 -24.12
CA MET A 481 10.68 -30.92 -25.45
C MET A 481 11.14 -29.46 -25.46
N ILE A 482 10.41 -28.59 -24.75
CA ILE A 482 10.77 -27.19 -24.56
C ILE A 482 12.11 -27.07 -23.83
N TYR A 483 12.26 -27.76 -22.69
CA TYR A 483 13.48 -27.70 -21.87
C TYR A 483 14.71 -28.21 -22.62
N ASP A 484 14.61 -29.37 -23.29
CA ASP A 484 15.71 -29.96 -24.04
C ASP A 484 16.16 -29.06 -25.20
N TYR A 485 15.20 -28.43 -25.89
CA TYR A 485 15.51 -27.47 -26.94
C TYR A 485 16.18 -26.21 -26.39
N CYS A 486 15.73 -25.68 -25.24
CA CYS A 486 16.39 -24.56 -24.58
C CYS A 486 17.81 -24.93 -24.15
N LEU A 487 18.03 -26.14 -23.65
CA LEU A 487 19.35 -26.63 -23.25
C LEU A 487 20.28 -26.79 -24.46
N GLU A 488 19.78 -27.29 -25.58
CA GLU A 488 20.51 -27.36 -26.86
C GLU A 488 20.95 -25.96 -27.32
N LYS A 489 20.02 -25.00 -27.31
CA LYS A 489 20.31 -23.60 -27.67
C LYS A 489 21.33 -22.97 -26.72
N PHE A 490 21.19 -23.23 -25.42
CA PHE A 490 22.11 -22.74 -24.40
C PHE A 490 23.55 -23.26 -24.59
N ASN A 491 23.71 -24.54 -24.91
CA ASN A 491 25.03 -25.15 -25.10
C ASN A 491 25.73 -24.71 -26.41
N LYS A 492 25.00 -24.06 -27.33
CA LYS A 492 25.53 -23.49 -28.59
C LYS A 492 26.04 -22.06 -28.45
N LEU A 493 25.66 -21.36 -27.37
CA LEU A 493 26.23 -20.07 -26.96
C LEU A 493 27.60 -20.29 -26.33
#